data_AF-A0A6M2DWD6-F1
#
_entry.id   AF-A0A6M2DWD6-F1
#
_cell.length_a   1.000
_cell.length_b   1.000
_cell.length_c   1.000
_cell.angle_alpha   90.00
_cell.angle_beta   90.00
_cell.angle_gamma   90.00
#
_symmetry.space_group_name_H-M   'P 1'
#
loop_
_entity.id
_entity.type
_entity.pdbx_description
1 polymer ?
#
loop_
_entity_poly.entity_id
_entity_poly.type
_entity_poly.pdbx_seq_one_letter_code
_entity_poly.pdbx_strand_id
1 'polypeptide(L)'
;MKVVILLACTFAAVLAEPAINEARQPSDRPGRFLSLPVAQKCANRPKEFNFRGRNYFYSGHVPEFKNKRVDWLDARNMCREYCMDLVSMETQEENNLIFRLIQQNDVPYIWTSGRLCDFKGCEGRKD
;
A
#
# COMPACT_ATOMS: atom_id res chain seq x y z
N MET A 1 -29.94 -17.90 54.78
CA MET A 1 -28.58 -18.40 54.49
C MET A 1 -27.97 -17.44 53.49
N LYS A 2 -26.97 -16.68 53.94
CA LYS A 2 -26.31 -15.59 53.22
C LYS A 2 -25.29 -16.18 52.25
N VAL A 3 -25.36 -15.85 50.96
CA VAL A 3 -24.16 -15.77 50.11
C VAL A 3 -24.37 -14.60 49.14
N VAL A 4 -23.88 -13.43 49.55
CA VAL A 4 -23.68 -12.30 48.63
C VAL A 4 -22.34 -12.56 47.96
N ILE A 5 -22.37 -13.03 46.72
CA ILE A 5 -21.16 -13.13 45.89
C ILE A 5 -20.86 -11.72 45.40
N LEU A 6 -19.93 -11.05 46.06
CA LEU A 6 -19.28 -9.85 45.54
C LEU A 6 -18.51 -10.26 44.28
N LEU A 7 -19.14 -10.07 43.12
CA LEU A 7 -18.42 -10.00 41.84
C LEU A 7 -17.59 -8.73 41.89
N ALA A 8 -16.35 -8.87 42.36
CA ALA A 8 -15.32 -7.86 42.19
C ALA A 8 -15.12 -7.68 40.68
N CYS A 9 -15.70 -6.63 40.11
CA CYS A 9 -15.37 -6.14 38.79
C CYS A 9 -13.89 -5.72 38.79
N THR A 10 -13.00 -6.66 38.52
CA THR A 10 -11.62 -6.36 38.15
C THR A 10 -11.67 -5.80 36.74
N PHE A 11 -11.90 -4.49 36.64
CA PHE A 11 -11.53 -3.72 35.46
C PHE A 11 -10.00 -3.84 35.32
N ALA A 12 -9.55 -4.81 34.53
CA ALA A 12 -8.21 -4.79 33.99
C ALA A 12 -8.16 -3.60 33.02
N ALA A 13 -7.74 -2.44 33.52
CA ALA A 13 -7.39 -1.30 32.68
C ALA A 13 -6.21 -1.75 31.81
N VAL A 14 -6.51 -2.17 30.58
CA VAL A 14 -5.49 -2.37 29.55
C VAL A 14 -4.94 -1.00 29.24
N LEU A 15 -3.75 -0.70 29.76
CA LEU A 15 -2.98 0.46 29.34
C LEU A 15 -2.60 0.22 27.87
N ALA A 16 -3.39 0.78 26.96
CA ALA A 16 -2.99 0.88 25.56
C ALA A 16 -1.88 1.92 25.48
N GLU A 17 -0.64 1.47 25.31
CA GLU A 17 0.46 2.36 25.00
C GLU A 17 0.25 2.93 23.59
N PRO A 18 0.36 4.26 23.39
CA PRO A 18 0.25 4.83 22.06
C PRO A 18 1.52 4.46 21.29
N ALA A 19 1.40 3.63 20.26
CA ALA A 19 2.48 3.19 19.39
C ALA A 19 2.97 4.28 18.41
N ILE A 20 3.15 5.52 18.90
CA ILE A 20 3.51 6.69 18.08
C ILE A 20 5.02 6.96 17.99
N ASN A 21 5.87 6.17 18.66
CA ASN A 21 7.32 6.43 18.73
C ASN A 21 8.23 5.22 18.40
N GLU A 22 7.79 4.26 17.57
CA GLU A 22 8.78 3.35 16.97
C GLU A 22 9.55 4.08 15.86
N ALA A 23 10.75 4.58 16.20
CA ALA A 23 11.74 4.95 15.21
C ALA A 23 12.02 3.71 14.34
N ARG A 24 11.67 3.79 13.05
CA ARG A 24 11.88 2.72 12.07
C ARG A 24 13.37 2.35 12.05
N GLN A 25 13.70 1.17 12.54
CA GLN A 25 15.07 0.66 12.54
C GLN A 25 15.63 0.64 11.11
N PRO A 26 16.91 1.02 10.90
CA PRO A 26 17.57 0.87 9.61
C PRO A 26 17.47 -0.59 9.15
N SER A 27 16.86 -0.81 7.99
CA SER A 27 16.63 -2.16 7.46
C SER A 27 17.89 -2.69 6.78
N ASP A 28 18.64 -3.56 7.47
CA ASP A 28 19.80 -4.32 6.94
C ASP A 28 19.43 -5.46 5.95
N ARG A 29 18.23 -5.40 5.34
CA ARG A 29 17.81 -6.40 4.36
C ARG A 29 18.69 -6.31 3.11
N PRO A 30 19.22 -7.43 2.57
CA PRO A 30 19.92 -7.42 1.28
C PRO A 30 19.04 -6.70 0.25
N GLY A 31 19.64 -5.78 -0.50
CA GLY A 31 18.92 -4.81 -1.32
C GLY A 31 17.97 -5.52 -2.29
N ARG A 32 16.65 -5.36 -2.05
CA ARG A 32 15.65 -5.73 -3.04
C ARG A 32 15.61 -4.62 -4.09
N PHE A 33 15.71 -5.01 -5.36
CA PHE A 33 15.80 -4.08 -6.48
C PHE A 33 14.46 -3.93 -7.20
N LEU A 34 14.36 -2.87 -8.00
CA LEU A 34 13.23 -2.66 -8.89
C LEU A 34 13.24 -3.72 -10.00
N SER A 35 12.10 -4.37 -10.23
CA SER A 35 11.92 -5.31 -11.34
C SER A 35 12.04 -4.57 -12.69
N LEU A 36 12.63 -5.27 -13.65
CA LEU A 36 12.60 -4.87 -15.06
C LEU A 36 11.23 -5.23 -15.68
N PRO A 37 10.79 -4.50 -16.71
CA PRO A 37 9.58 -4.87 -17.42
C PRO A 37 9.68 -6.24 -18.10
N VAL A 38 8.57 -6.98 -18.13
CA VAL A 38 8.48 -8.29 -18.77
C VAL A 38 7.69 -8.13 -20.06
N ALA A 39 8.33 -8.39 -21.22
CA ALA A 39 7.76 -8.10 -22.54
C ALA A 39 6.32 -8.64 -22.73
N GLN A 40 6.08 -9.90 -22.34
CA GLN A 40 4.76 -10.52 -22.45
C GLN A 40 3.71 -9.85 -21.55
N LYS A 41 4.08 -9.48 -20.33
CA LYS A 41 3.18 -8.75 -19.42
C LYS A 41 2.90 -7.35 -19.96
N CYS A 42 3.91 -6.64 -20.46
CA CYS A 42 3.73 -5.33 -21.10
C CYS A 42 2.76 -5.36 -22.30
N ALA A 43 2.86 -6.39 -23.15
CA ALA A 43 1.97 -6.58 -24.29
C ALA A 43 0.51 -6.82 -23.84
N ASN A 44 0.32 -7.56 -22.75
CA ASN A 44 -0.99 -7.95 -22.21
C ASN A 44 -1.39 -7.17 -20.95
N ARG A 45 -0.85 -5.95 -20.77
CA ARG A 45 -1.04 -5.20 -19.52
C ARG A 45 -2.52 -4.83 -19.31
N PRO A 46 -3.03 -4.97 -18.08
CA PRO A 46 -4.41 -4.62 -17.76
C PRO A 46 -4.63 -3.10 -17.91
N LYS A 47 -5.79 -2.74 -18.45
CA LYS A 47 -6.23 -1.35 -18.67
C LYS A 47 -7.73 -1.27 -18.37
N GLU A 48 -8.07 -1.11 -17.10
CA GLU A 48 -9.47 -1.13 -16.64
C GLU A 48 -10.16 0.21 -16.87
N PHE A 49 -9.44 1.32 -16.69
CA PHE A 49 -9.99 2.64 -16.97
C PHE A 49 -8.91 3.59 -17.49
N ASN A 50 -9.36 4.66 -18.14
CA ASN A 50 -8.51 5.69 -18.69
C ASN A 50 -8.87 7.05 -18.08
N PHE A 51 -7.87 7.82 -17.71
CA PHE A 51 -8.04 9.22 -17.30
C PHE A 51 -6.95 10.06 -17.96
N ARG A 52 -7.37 11.07 -18.73
CA ARG A 52 -6.47 11.99 -19.46
C ARG A 52 -5.37 11.28 -20.26
N GLY A 53 -5.72 10.19 -20.94
CA GLY A 53 -4.78 9.43 -21.77
C GLY A 53 -3.90 8.43 -21.01
N ARG A 54 -3.98 8.39 -19.68
CA ARG A 54 -3.28 7.39 -18.84
C ARG A 54 -4.21 6.22 -18.56
N ASN A 55 -3.68 4.99 -18.68
CA ASN A 55 -4.42 3.77 -18.34
C ASN A 55 -4.07 3.32 -16.93
N TYR A 56 -5.06 2.79 -16.23
CA TYR A 56 -4.94 2.33 -14.85
C TYR A 56 -5.59 0.96 -14.72
N PHE A 57 -5.18 0.22 -13.69
CA PHE A 57 -5.83 -1.01 -13.26
C PHE A 57 -5.74 -1.11 -11.74
N TYR A 58 -6.69 -1.80 -11.12
CA TYR A 58 -6.60 -2.16 -9.71
C TYR A 58 -6.07 -3.58 -9.59
N SER A 59 -4.95 -3.76 -8.89
CA SER A 59 -4.33 -5.09 -8.74
C SER A 59 -5.28 -6.13 -8.15
N GLY A 60 -6.22 -5.74 -7.27
CA GLY A 60 -7.21 -6.67 -6.71
C GLY A 60 -8.16 -7.30 -7.73
N HIS A 61 -8.34 -6.68 -8.92
CA HIS A 61 -9.11 -7.24 -10.03
C HIS A 61 -8.29 -8.20 -10.92
N VAL A 62 -6.95 -8.19 -10.79
CA VAL A 62 -6.09 -9.14 -11.50
C VAL A 62 -6.03 -10.44 -10.70
N PRO A 63 -6.42 -11.61 -11.27
CA PRO A 63 -6.46 -12.87 -10.54
C PRO A 63 -5.12 -13.25 -9.88
N GLU A 64 -4.00 -12.93 -10.53
CA GLU A 64 -2.64 -13.17 -10.00
C GLU A 64 -2.36 -12.41 -8.68
N PHE A 65 -3.01 -11.27 -8.46
CA PHE A 65 -2.76 -10.38 -7.32
C PHE A 65 -3.94 -10.28 -6.34
N LYS A 66 -5.07 -10.90 -6.66
CA LYS A 66 -6.25 -10.90 -5.81
C LYS A 66 -5.88 -11.38 -4.40
N ASN A 67 -6.29 -10.60 -3.40
CA ASN A 67 -6.03 -10.81 -1.97
C ASN A 67 -4.55 -10.84 -1.55
N LYS A 68 -3.59 -10.48 -2.42
CA LYS A 68 -2.19 -10.36 -2.03
C LYS A 68 -1.98 -9.08 -1.22
N ARG A 69 -1.39 -9.23 -0.04
CA ARG A 69 -0.85 -8.13 0.76
C ARG A 69 0.65 -8.14 0.63
N VAL A 70 1.21 -7.05 0.12
CA VAL A 70 2.64 -6.92 -0.14
C VAL A 70 3.15 -5.60 0.41
N ASP A 71 4.46 -5.49 0.57
CA ASP A 71 5.07 -4.20 0.86
C ASP A 71 5.15 -3.31 -0.38
N TRP A 72 5.56 -2.06 -0.15
CA TRP A 72 5.60 -1.03 -1.19
C TRP A 72 6.48 -1.42 -2.39
N LEU A 73 7.63 -2.06 -2.14
CA LEU A 73 8.56 -2.38 -3.22
C LEU A 73 8.02 -3.51 -4.10
N ASP A 74 7.42 -4.53 -3.49
CA ASP A 74 6.75 -5.59 -4.24
C ASP A 74 5.55 -5.05 -5.04
N ALA A 75 4.75 -4.17 -4.44
CA ALA A 75 3.64 -3.51 -5.16
C ALA A 75 4.15 -2.75 -6.38
N ARG A 76 5.25 -2.01 -6.23
CA ARG A 76 5.87 -1.29 -7.34
C ARG A 76 6.43 -2.23 -8.40
N ASN A 77 7.09 -3.31 -7.99
CA ASN A 77 7.64 -4.30 -8.90
C ASN A 77 6.56 -5.00 -9.73
N MET A 78 5.42 -5.35 -9.11
CA MET A 78 4.26 -5.90 -9.83
C MET A 78 3.81 -4.96 -10.96
N CYS A 79 3.69 -3.66 -10.71
CA CYS A 79 3.32 -2.70 -11.77
C CYS A 79 4.41 -2.57 -12.85
N ARG A 80 5.68 -2.56 -12.45
CA ARG A 80 6.83 -2.41 -13.37
C ARG A 80 6.96 -3.56 -14.35
N GLU A 81 6.64 -4.78 -13.94
CA GLU A 81 6.62 -5.95 -14.84
C GLU A 81 5.64 -5.76 -16.00
N TYR A 82 4.56 -5.00 -15.81
CA TYR A 82 3.56 -4.65 -16.82
C TYR A 82 3.91 -3.40 -17.65
N CYS A 83 5.14 -2.87 -17.55
CA CYS A 83 5.50 -1.57 -18.12
C CYS A 83 4.57 -0.45 -17.60
N MET A 84 4.21 -0.51 -16.31
CA MET A 84 3.43 0.49 -15.57
C MET A 84 4.19 0.86 -14.28
N ASP A 85 3.62 1.74 -13.45
CA ASP A 85 4.16 2.07 -12.13
C ASP A 85 3.00 2.25 -11.14
N LEU A 86 3.30 2.41 -9.85
CA LEU A 86 2.29 2.77 -8.86
C LEU A 86 1.66 4.12 -9.22
N VAL A 87 0.39 4.28 -8.86
CA VAL A 87 -0.36 5.50 -9.16
C VAL A 87 0.29 6.73 -8.51
N SER A 88 0.48 7.76 -9.33
CA SER A 88 0.79 9.13 -8.90
C SER A 88 -0.51 9.93 -8.93
N MET A 89 -0.76 10.73 -7.88
CA MET A 89 -1.92 11.61 -7.80
C MET A 89 -1.42 13.04 -7.87
N GLU A 90 -1.57 13.67 -9.03
CA GLU A 90 -1.03 15.00 -9.31
C GLU A 90 -2.13 16.06 -9.33
N THR A 91 -3.40 15.65 -9.40
CA THR A 91 -4.56 16.55 -9.32
C THR A 91 -5.65 16.03 -8.39
N GLN A 92 -6.55 16.93 -7.97
CA GLN A 92 -7.70 16.57 -7.13
C GLN A 92 -8.64 15.59 -7.84
N GLU A 93 -8.77 15.68 -9.17
CA GLU A 93 -9.61 14.77 -9.95
C GLU A 93 -9.04 13.34 -9.94
N GLU A 94 -7.72 13.18 -10.06
CA GLU A 94 -7.07 11.87 -9.93
C GLU A 94 -7.29 11.30 -8.52
N ASN A 95 -7.10 12.12 -7.48
CA ASN A 95 -7.36 11.71 -6.10
C ASN A 95 -8.82 11.26 -5.90
N ASN A 96 -9.79 12.03 -6.41
CA ASN A 96 -11.21 11.69 -6.31
C ASN A 96 -11.55 10.38 -7.05
N LEU A 97 -10.93 10.16 -8.20
CA LEU A 97 -11.10 8.94 -8.98
C LEU A 97 -10.59 7.71 -8.21
N ILE A 98 -9.41 7.80 -7.61
CA ILE A 98 -8.82 6.71 -6.82
C ILE A 98 -9.60 6.49 -5.52
N PHE A 99 -10.03 7.57 -4.85
CA PHE A 99 -10.87 7.49 -3.67
C PHE A 99 -12.19 6.73 -3.94
N ARG A 100 -12.87 7.01 -5.04
CA ARG A 100 -14.10 6.28 -5.44
C ARG A 100 -13.82 4.80 -5.69
N LEU A 101 -12.71 4.48 -6.34
CA LEU A 101 -12.30 3.09 -6.56
C LEU A 101 -12.14 2.35 -5.24
N ILE A 102 -11.47 2.96 -4.26
CA ILE A 102 -11.28 2.40 -2.92
C ILE A 102 -12.64 2.14 -2.24
N GLN A 103 -13.54 3.11 -2.26
CA GLN A 103 -14.88 3.00 -1.64
C GLN A 103 -15.74 1.91 -2.30
N GLN A 104 -15.76 1.86 -3.64
CA GLN A 104 -16.58 0.91 -4.39
C GLN A 104 -16.13 -0.55 -4.21
N ASN A 105 -14.84 -0.77 -3.96
CA ASN A 105 -14.25 -2.11 -3.85
C ASN A 105 -13.94 -2.49 -2.40
N ASP A 106 -14.39 -1.71 -1.42
CA ASP A 106 -14.14 -1.91 0.02
C ASP A 106 -12.65 -2.18 0.32
N VAL A 107 -11.77 -1.37 -0.27
CA VAL A 107 -10.33 -1.57 -0.19
C VAL A 107 -9.79 -0.87 1.07
N PRO A 108 -9.11 -1.57 1.98
CA PRO A 108 -8.66 -0.95 3.23
C PRO A 108 -7.53 0.06 3.01
N TYR A 109 -6.65 -0.19 2.04
CA TYR A 109 -5.56 0.70 1.64
C TYR A 109 -5.00 0.30 0.27
N ILE A 110 -4.28 1.23 -0.36
CA ILE A 110 -3.50 0.98 -1.58
C ILE A 110 -2.09 1.55 -1.40
N TRP A 111 -1.13 1.02 -2.16
CA TRP A 111 0.18 1.65 -2.32
C TRP A 111 0.14 2.64 -3.49
N THR A 112 0.77 3.80 -3.32
CA THR A 112 0.93 4.84 -4.34
C THR A 112 2.43 5.08 -4.60
N SER A 113 2.75 5.86 -5.63
CA SER A 113 4.14 6.13 -6.02
C SER A 113 4.95 6.92 -4.99
N GLY A 114 4.28 7.56 -4.02
CA GLY A 114 4.92 8.33 -2.95
C GLY A 114 5.76 7.44 -2.05
N ARG A 115 7.02 7.86 -1.82
CA ARG A 115 7.94 7.17 -0.91
C ARG A 115 8.85 8.17 -0.22
N LEU A 116 8.93 8.04 1.11
CA LEU A 116 9.89 8.79 1.91
C LEU A 116 11.32 8.46 1.47
N CYS A 117 12.17 9.49 1.41
CA CYS A 117 13.60 9.32 1.23
C CYS A 117 14.22 8.79 2.53
N ASP A 118 14.10 7.48 2.75
CA ASP A 118 14.57 6.76 3.94
C ASP A 118 15.60 5.66 3.60
N PHE A 119 16.30 5.79 2.47
CA PHE A 119 17.20 4.78 1.94
C PHE A 119 18.49 5.39 1.37
N LYS A 120 19.59 4.65 1.49
CA LYS A 120 20.90 5.07 0.99
C LYS A 120 20.83 5.49 -0.48
N GLY A 121 21.30 6.69 -0.79
CA GLY A 121 21.38 7.24 -2.14
C GLY A 121 20.18 8.11 -2.55
N CYS A 122 19.27 8.42 -1.63
CA CYS A 122 18.16 9.32 -1.89
C CYS A 122 18.45 10.78 -1.48
N GLU A 123 19.48 11.01 -0.66
CA GLU A 123 19.79 12.27 0.04
C GLU A 123 20.22 13.42 -0.90
N GLY A 124 20.67 13.09 -2.12
CA GLY A 124 21.10 14.07 -3.13
C GLY A 124 20.04 14.43 -4.17
N ARG A 125 18.81 13.90 -4.07
CA ARG A 125 17.76 14.21 -5.03
C ARG A 125 17.07 15.52 -4.63
N LYS A 126 17.19 16.54 -5.49
CA LYS A 126 16.30 17.71 -5.42
C LYS A 126 14.93 17.24 -5.92
N ASP A 127 13.94 17.35 -5.05
CA ASP A 127 12.52 17.15 -5.35
C ASP A 127 11.95 18.29 -6.22
#